data_AF-A0AAD6GE15-F1
#
_entry.id   AF-A0AAD6GE15-F1
#
_cell.length_a   1.000
_cell.length_b   1.000
_cell.length_c   1.000
_cell.angle_alpha   90.00
_cell.angle_beta   90.00
_cell.angle_gamma   90.00
#
_symmetry.space_group_name_H-M   'P 1'
#
loop_
_entity.id
_entity.type
_entity.pdbx_description
1 polymer ?
#
loop_
_entity_poly.entity_id
_entity_poly.type
_entity_poly.pdbx_seq_one_letter_code
_entity_poly.pdbx_strand_id
1 'polypeptide(L)'
;MRGFQTVSVVLFSTALVLADASTLNFRPDNVTLSELYHWVGSYYNGTTYLEFAPYAGLASSETEFCPMLRNKTITKNYTTVLGLTEPASYNAPDDPVNAFLTFWPHDFDFSSIPSGGMLNEVSSLEYGLFSSNPVYNDYFMDGEDDFIWSLQKTQGPPYNLSSTLTDYEGFPYWEINSTIICGESTVSSWTFVAVAFNFSLNGTNFTDPVVNLQFDGSTANMTMKGYIVADPNLVAGQYVDSWYGNVFGGTFVMSFEGVIDRYHSDVLRDDTGTPTWLRTVGYQNNSLNVGYTTTSGVIK
;
A
#
# COMPACT_ATOMS: atom_id res chain seq x y z
N MET A 1 33.54 -14.50 -63.82
CA MET A 1 32.23 -14.99 -63.31
C MET A 1 32.29 -14.86 -61.79
N ARG A 2 31.39 -14.06 -61.22
CA ARG A 2 31.37 -13.68 -59.79
C ARG A 2 30.87 -14.85 -58.96
N GLY A 3 31.61 -15.17 -57.89
CA GLY A 3 31.26 -16.21 -56.93
C GLY A 3 30.07 -15.81 -56.07
N PHE A 4 29.13 -16.73 -55.89
CA PHE A 4 28.01 -16.60 -54.96
C PHE A 4 28.51 -16.83 -53.53
N GLN A 5 28.33 -15.85 -52.66
CA GLN A 5 28.46 -16.01 -51.21
C GLN A 5 27.14 -16.54 -50.65
N THR A 6 27.20 -17.65 -49.93
CA THR A 6 26.10 -18.19 -49.13
C THR A 6 25.95 -17.36 -47.86
N VAL A 7 24.86 -16.59 -47.77
CA VAL A 7 24.44 -15.93 -46.53
C VAL A 7 23.81 -16.98 -45.63
N SER A 8 24.47 -17.32 -44.51
CA SER A 8 23.86 -18.12 -43.46
C SER A 8 22.95 -17.21 -42.64
N VAL A 9 21.64 -17.43 -42.74
CA VAL A 9 20.66 -16.78 -41.87
C VAL A 9 20.67 -17.52 -40.54
N VAL A 10 21.27 -16.89 -39.53
CA VAL A 10 21.14 -17.33 -38.14
C VAL A 10 19.75 -16.92 -37.67
N LEU A 11 18.84 -17.88 -37.63
CA LEU A 11 17.55 -17.74 -36.97
C LEU A 11 17.80 -17.68 -35.45
N PHE A 12 17.81 -16.47 -34.91
CA PHE A 12 17.60 -16.27 -33.47
C PHE A 12 16.14 -16.62 -33.17
N SER A 13 15.91 -17.83 -32.67
CA SER A 13 14.65 -18.14 -32.00
C SER A 13 14.60 -17.32 -30.72
N THR A 14 13.79 -16.25 -30.73
CA THR A 14 13.31 -15.62 -29.50
C THR A 14 12.36 -16.61 -28.84
N ALA A 15 12.88 -17.43 -27.93
CA ALA A 15 12.04 -18.12 -26.97
C ALA A 15 11.40 -17.03 -26.10
N LEU A 16 10.11 -16.76 -26.32
CA LEU A 16 9.28 -16.16 -25.28
C LEU A 16 9.33 -17.14 -24.11
N VAL A 17 10.02 -16.75 -23.04
CA VAL A 17 9.83 -17.38 -21.74
C VAL A 17 8.42 -16.93 -21.32
N LEU A 18 7.44 -17.80 -21.56
CA LEU A 18 6.23 -17.78 -20.74
C LEU A 18 6.74 -18.00 -19.32
N ALA A 19 6.70 -16.95 -18.50
CA ALA A 19 6.88 -17.10 -17.06
C ALA A 19 5.95 -18.23 -16.63
N ASP A 20 6.52 -19.28 -16.06
CA ASP A 20 5.77 -20.43 -15.62
C ASP A 20 4.74 -19.94 -14.59
N ALA A 21 3.45 -20.24 -14.75
CA ALA A 21 2.41 -19.79 -13.82
C ALA A 21 2.69 -20.25 -12.36
N SER A 22 3.63 -21.18 -12.18
CA SER A 22 4.20 -21.62 -10.91
C SER A 22 5.08 -20.58 -10.19
N THR A 23 5.55 -19.52 -10.87
CA THR A 23 6.40 -18.46 -10.28
C THR A 23 5.64 -17.20 -9.87
N LEU A 24 4.32 -17.18 -10.09
CA LEU A 24 3.46 -16.06 -9.73
C LEU A 24 2.78 -16.31 -8.37
N ASN A 25 2.51 -15.22 -7.67
CA ASN A 25 1.88 -15.19 -6.35
C ASN A 25 0.36 -15.05 -6.43
N PHE A 26 -0.26 -15.31 -7.59
CA PHE A 26 -1.70 -15.19 -7.79
C PHE A 26 -2.47 -16.40 -7.26
N ARG A 27 -3.72 -16.14 -6.86
CA ARG A 27 -4.69 -17.21 -6.56
C ARG A 27 -5.26 -17.81 -7.83
N PRO A 28 -5.81 -19.04 -7.77
CA PRO A 28 -6.46 -19.64 -8.93
C PRO A 28 -7.76 -18.91 -9.29
N ASP A 29 -8.08 -18.88 -10.58
CA ASP A 29 -9.26 -18.19 -11.14
C ASP A 29 -10.62 -18.74 -10.67
N ASN A 30 -10.64 -19.86 -9.94
CA ASN A 30 -11.85 -20.41 -9.35
C ASN A 30 -12.33 -19.63 -8.11
N VAL A 31 -11.57 -18.63 -7.67
CA VAL A 31 -11.88 -17.73 -6.56
C VAL A 31 -12.38 -16.40 -7.12
N THR A 32 -13.69 -16.17 -7.07
CA THR A 32 -14.30 -14.89 -7.45
C THR A 32 -14.30 -13.95 -6.25
N LEU A 33 -13.16 -13.32 -5.99
CA LEU A 33 -13.01 -12.26 -4.98
C LEU A 33 -12.81 -10.89 -5.63
N SER A 34 -12.98 -9.85 -4.81
CA SER A 34 -12.47 -8.52 -5.11
C SER A 34 -10.97 -8.58 -5.42
N GLU A 35 -10.50 -7.69 -6.30
CA GLU A 35 -9.07 -7.57 -6.62
C GLU A 35 -8.20 -7.31 -5.38
N LEU A 36 -8.78 -6.78 -4.31
CA LEU A 36 -8.10 -6.60 -3.03
C LEU A 36 -7.51 -7.91 -2.47
N TYR A 37 -8.08 -9.06 -2.85
CA TYR A 37 -7.71 -10.38 -2.34
C TYR A 37 -7.14 -11.29 -3.43
N HIS A 38 -6.51 -10.72 -4.46
CA HIS A 38 -6.07 -11.45 -5.64
C HIS A 38 -4.83 -12.35 -5.39
N TRP A 39 -3.94 -11.95 -4.49
CA TRP A 39 -2.66 -12.63 -4.25
C TRP A 39 -2.72 -13.63 -3.09
N VAL A 40 -1.83 -14.62 -3.13
CA VAL A 40 -1.55 -15.55 -2.05
C VAL A 40 -0.97 -14.79 -0.86
N GLY A 41 -1.63 -14.87 0.28
CA GLY A 41 -1.24 -14.06 1.44
C GLY A 41 -2.26 -14.05 2.56
N SER A 42 -1.95 -13.28 3.59
CA SER A 42 -2.81 -13.04 4.74
C SER A 42 -3.33 -11.61 4.72
N TYR A 43 -4.64 -11.46 4.96
CA TYR A 43 -5.35 -10.20 4.91
C TYR A 43 -5.94 -9.90 6.28
N TYR A 44 -5.74 -8.68 6.78
CA TYR A 44 -6.15 -8.26 8.11
C TYR A 44 -7.12 -7.09 7.99
N ASN A 45 -8.32 -7.28 8.52
CA ASN A 45 -9.31 -6.22 8.62
C ASN A 45 -9.08 -5.47 9.92
N GLY A 46 -9.11 -4.14 9.86
CA GLY A 46 -8.77 -3.33 11.01
C GLY A 46 -9.19 -1.89 10.91
N THR A 47 -8.61 -1.10 11.79
CA THR A 47 -8.78 0.35 11.82
C THR A 47 -7.41 0.99 11.80
N THR A 48 -7.25 1.98 10.94
CA THR A 48 -6.07 2.85 10.97
C THR A 48 -6.42 4.16 11.62
N TYR A 49 -5.64 4.55 12.61
CA TYR A 49 -5.67 5.83 13.29
C TYR A 49 -4.55 6.70 12.74
N LEU A 50 -4.90 7.92 12.38
CA LEU A 50 -3.99 8.88 11.80
C LEU A 50 -4.02 10.15 12.65
N GLU A 51 -2.84 10.55 13.11
CA GLU A 51 -2.63 11.73 13.93
C GLU A 51 -1.66 12.66 13.23
N PHE A 52 -2.07 13.92 13.01
CA PHE A 52 -1.21 14.97 12.49
C PHE A 52 -1.03 16.04 13.55
N ALA A 53 0.22 16.43 13.77
CA ALA A 53 0.59 17.54 14.61
C ALA A 53 1.31 18.60 13.75
N PRO A 54 0.57 19.59 13.23
CA PRO A 54 1.13 20.74 12.54
C PRO A 54 2.12 21.47 13.43
N TYR A 55 3.24 21.90 12.87
CA TYR A 55 4.15 22.78 13.56
C TYR A 55 3.61 24.21 13.61
N ALA A 56 4.03 24.93 14.63
CA ALA A 56 3.68 26.32 14.84
C ALA A 56 4.79 27.25 14.29
N GLY A 57 4.99 27.33 12.98
CA GLY A 57 5.99 28.24 12.40
C GLY A 57 7.38 27.60 12.30
N LEU A 58 7.65 26.83 11.23
CA LEU A 58 8.95 26.24 10.93
C LEU A 58 9.87 27.11 10.07
N ALA A 59 9.28 27.97 9.23
CA ALA A 59 10.03 28.86 8.36
C ALA A 59 9.61 30.32 8.61
N SER A 60 10.51 31.27 8.38
CA SER A 60 10.16 32.70 8.36
C SER A 60 9.13 33.05 7.27
N SER A 61 8.85 32.12 6.36
CA SER A 61 7.79 32.17 5.35
C SER A 61 6.46 31.52 5.79
N GLU A 62 6.41 30.80 6.92
CA GLU A 62 5.15 30.30 7.52
C GLU A 62 4.38 31.43 8.22
N THR A 63 4.29 32.60 7.57
CA THR A 63 3.51 33.73 8.04
C THR A 63 2.03 33.50 7.74
N GLU A 64 1.26 33.30 8.81
CA GLU A 64 -0.13 33.74 8.96
C GLU A 64 -1.27 32.97 8.28
N PHE A 65 -1.05 32.01 7.39
CA PHE A 65 -2.18 31.48 6.60
C PHE A 65 -3.29 30.84 7.45
N CYS A 66 -2.95 30.02 8.47
CA CYS A 66 -4.00 29.40 9.29
C CYS A 66 -3.66 29.30 10.79
N PRO A 67 -3.85 30.39 11.57
CA PRO A 67 -3.64 30.37 13.03
C PRO A 67 -4.50 29.32 13.75
N MET A 68 -5.62 28.93 13.14
CA MET A 68 -6.56 27.94 13.68
C MET A 68 -6.01 26.51 13.72
N LEU A 69 -4.94 26.21 12.99
CA LEU A 69 -4.24 24.92 13.03
C LEU A 69 -3.07 24.89 14.00
N ARG A 70 -2.65 26.06 14.51
CA ARG A 70 -1.55 26.15 15.46
C ARG A 70 -1.89 25.36 16.72
N ASN A 71 -0.98 24.45 17.10
CA ASN A 71 -1.09 23.60 18.29
C ASN A 71 -2.35 22.72 18.32
N LYS A 72 -2.94 22.41 17.16
CA LYS A 72 -4.05 21.46 17.07
C LYS A 72 -3.59 20.15 16.47
N THR A 73 -3.77 19.08 17.22
CA THR A 73 -3.68 17.73 16.68
C THR A 73 -4.94 17.43 15.87
N ILE A 74 -4.76 16.99 14.62
CA ILE A 74 -5.86 16.52 13.76
C ILE A 74 -5.82 15.00 13.77
N THR A 75 -6.97 14.39 14.04
CA THR A 75 -7.10 12.93 14.07
C THR A 75 -8.16 12.46 13.10
N LYS A 76 -7.89 11.41 12.34
CA LYS A 76 -8.88 10.71 11.49
C LYS A 76 -8.69 9.21 11.64
N ASN A 77 -9.77 8.45 11.51
CA ASN A 77 -9.74 7.00 11.47
C ASN A 77 -10.36 6.49 10.17
N TYR A 78 -9.94 5.29 9.77
CA TYR A 78 -10.34 4.66 8.52
C TYR A 78 -10.64 3.19 8.74
N THR A 79 -11.60 2.66 7.99
CA THR A 79 -11.74 1.21 7.83
C THR A 79 -10.63 0.75 6.89
N THR A 80 -9.83 -0.22 7.31
CA THR A 80 -8.62 -0.59 6.56
C THR A 80 -8.46 -2.08 6.39
N VAL A 81 -7.85 -2.45 5.26
CA VAL A 81 -7.41 -3.80 4.97
C VAL A 81 -5.90 -3.76 4.73
N LEU A 82 -5.17 -4.58 5.47
CA LEU A 82 -3.76 -4.85 5.23
C LEU A 82 -3.63 -6.23 4.56
N GLY A 83 -3.21 -6.26 3.31
CA GLY A 83 -2.77 -7.48 2.62
C GLY A 83 -1.27 -7.68 2.78
N LEU A 84 -0.85 -8.84 3.26
CA LEU A 84 0.54 -9.29 3.32
C LEU A 84 0.70 -10.52 2.44
N THR A 85 1.42 -10.40 1.33
CA THR A 85 1.40 -11.41 0.25
C THR A 85 2.79 -11.94 -0.06
N GLU A 86 2.84 -13.13 -0.66
CA GLU A 86 4.08 -13.68 -1.21
C GLU A 86 4.73 -12.68 -2.19
N PRO A 87 6.04 -12.42 -2.09
CA PRO A 87 6.79 -11.79 -3.17
C PRO A 87 6.80 -12.70 -4.41
N ALA A 88 6.89 -12.09 -5.59
CA ALA A 88 7.00 -12.81 -6.86
C ALA A 88 8.36 -12.52 -7.53
N SER A 89 8.58 -13.09 -8.71
CA SER A 89 9.85 -12.95 -9.45
C SER A 89 10.18 -11.52 -9.89
N TYR A 90 9.21 -10.60 -9.83
CA TYR A 90 9.38 -9.18 -10.16
C TYR A 90 9.76 -8.32 -8.95
N ASN A 91 9.67 -8.85 -7.73
CA ASN A 91 10.09 -8.16 -6.51
C ASN A 91 11.58 -8.40 -6.22
N ALA A 92 12.14 -7.56 -5.37
CA ALA A 92 13.50 -7.67 -4.88
C ALA A 92 13.70 -9.02 -4.14
N PRO A 93 14.79 -9.76 -4.43
CA PRO A 93 15.00 -11.09 -3.84
C PRO A 93 15.13 -11.11 -2.31
N ASP A 94 15.44 -9.96 -1.71
CA ASP A 94 15.60 -9.76 -0.27
C ASP A 94 14.34 -9.20 0.41
N ASP A 95 13.30 -8.85 -0.34
CA ASP A 95 12.02 -8.46 0.26
C ASP A 95 11.26 -9.70 0.76
N PRO A 96 10.99 -9.83 2.07
CA PRO A 96 10.26 -10.96 2.62
C PRO A 96 8.75 -10.93 2.31
N VAL A 97 8.13 -9.79 1.98
CA VAL A 97 6.68 -9.67 1.85
C VAL A 97 6.24 -8.44 1.06
N ASN A 98 5.21 -8.56 0.23
CA ASN A 98 4.50 -7.39 -0.27
C ASN A 98 3.42 -6.94 0.74
N ALA A 99 3.37 -5.65 1.06
CA ALA A 99 2.39 -5.07 1.98
C ALA A 99 1.51 -4.06 1.27
N PHE A 100 0.19 -4.27 1.35
CA PHE A 100 -0.83 -3.39 0.78
C PHE A 100 -1.81 -2.94 1.86
N LEU A 101 -1.61 -1.74 2.41
CA LEU A 101 -2.52 -1.14 3.37
C LEU A 101 -3.46 -0.17 2.64
N THR A 102 -4.75 -0.47 2.62
CA THR A 102 -5.76 0.31 1.89
C THR A 102 -6.78 0.92 2.84
N PHE A 103 -7.14 2.18 2.61
CA PHE A 103 -8.10 2.92 3.43
C PHE A 103 -9.41 3.13 2.69
N TRP A 104 -10.50 2.89 3.41
CA TRP A 104 -11.82 2.88 2.84
C TRP A 104 -12.81 3.67 3.70
N PRO A 105 -13.88 4.19 3.07
CA PRO A 105 -15.02 4.73 3.78
C PRO A 105 -15.55 3.75 4.81
N HIS A 106 -16.14 4.28 5.88
CA HIS A 106 -16.78 3.45 6.89
C HIS A 106 -17.88 2.57 6.25
N ASP A 107 -17.91 1.29 6.63
CA ASP A 107 -18.81 0.26 6.09
C ASP A 107 -18.72 0.06 4.56
N PHE A 108 -17.56 0.31 3.95
CA PHE A 108 -17.35 0.06 2.53
C PHE A 108 -17.64 -1.41 2.16
N ASP A 109 -18.43 -1.62 1.12
CA ASP A 109 -18.74 -2.95 0.60
C ASP A 109 -17.64 -3.43 -0.34
N PHE A 110 -16.69 -4.21 0.18
CA PHE A 110 -15.60 -4.77 -0.62
C PHE A 110 -16.06 -5.65 -1.78
N SER A 111 -17.29 -6.18 -1.75
CA SER A 111 -17.83 -6.96 -2.87
C SER A 111 -18.17 -6.10 -4.09
N SER A 112 -18.23 -4.77 -3.94
CA SER A 112 -18.46 -3.84 -5.05
C SER A 112 -17.19 -3.56 -5.86
N ILE A 113 -16.01 -3.98 -5.39
CA ILE A 113 -14.77 -3.83 -6.15
C ILE A 113 -14.79 -4.90 -7.26
N PRO A 114 -14.76 -4.50 -8.55
CA PRO A 114 -14.75 -5.45 -9.65
C PRO A 114 -13.47 -6.29 -9.63
N SER A 115 -13.61 -7.58 -9.99
CA SER A 115 -12.46 -8.43 -10.29
C SER A 115 -11.78 -7.97 -11.59
N GLY A 116 -10.45 -7.95 -11.61
CA GLY A 116 -9.61 -7.58 -12.74
C GLY A 116 -9.39 -6.08 -12.93
N GLY A 117 -9.83 -5.23 -11.99
CA GLY A 117 -9.61 -3.78 -12.02
C GLY A 117 -8.45 -3.36 -11.13
N MET A 118 -7.74 -2.28 -11.48
CA MET A 118 -6.62 -1.82 -10.64
C MET A 118 -7.13 -1.17 -9.34
N LEU A 119 -6.60 -1.58 -8.19
CA LEU A 119 -6.98 -1.05 -6.87
C LEU A 119 -6.85 0.47 -6.76
N ASN A 120 -5.80 1.05 -7.35
CA ASN A 120 -5.57 2.49 -7.37
C ASN A 120 -6.56 3.27 -8.26
N GLU A 121 -7.32 2.60 -9.13
CA GLU A 121 -8.38 3.21 -9.94
C GLU A 121 -9.76 3.13 -9.26
N VAL A 122 -9.87 2.47 -8.10
CA VAL A 122 -11.12 2.38 -7.35
C VAL A 122 -11.41 3.75 -6.73
N SER A 123 -12.40 4.47 -7.28
CA SER A 123 -12.78 5.83 -6.85
C SER A 123 -13.12 6.01 -5.36
N SER A 124 -13.43 4.92 -4.64
CA SER A 124 -13.72 4.95 -3.21
C SER A 124 -12.51 4.67 -2.32
N LEU A 125 -11.36 4.31 -2.89
CA LEU A 125 -10.11 4.17 -2.14
C LEU A 125 -9.69 5.56 -1.64
N GLU A 126 -9.63 5.75 -0.33
CA GLU A 126 -9.24 7.05 0.26
C GLU A 126 -7.72 7.22 0.36
N TYR A 127 -6.97 6.12 0.48
CA TYR A 127 -5.51 6.09 0.55
C TYR A 127 -4.96 4.67 0.38
N GLY A 128 -3.74 4.53 -0.13
CA GLY A 128 -3.00 3.26 -0.20
C GLY A 128 -1.55 3.44 0.22
N LEU A 129 -1.04 2.57 1.09
CA LEU A 129 0.40 2.39 1.29
C LEU A 129 0.76 1.01 0.75
N PHE A 130 1.47 1.01 -0.38
CA PHE A 130 1.93 -0.18 -1.08
C PHE A 130 3.44 -0.29 -0.98
N SER A 131 3.99 -1.44 -0.59
CA SER A 131 5.44 -1.67 -0.62
C SER A 131 5.95 -2.03 -2.00
N SER A 132 5.06 -2.43 -2.90
CA SER A 132 5.34 -2.67 -4.31
C SER A 132 4.12 -2.36 -5.16
N ASN A 133 4.32 -2.14 -6.45
CA ASN A 133 3.22 -1.91 -7.37
C ASN A 133 2.36 -3.17 -7.54
N PRO A 134 1.03 -3.09 -7.31
CA PRO A 134 0.15 -4.22 -7.55
C PRO A 134 0.22 -4.69 -9.01
N VAL A 135 0.50 -5.99 -9.20
CA VAL A 135 0.46 -6.63 -10.52
C VAL A 135 -0.85 -7.38 -10.68
N TYR A 136 -1.50 -7.24 -11.83
CA TYR A 136 -2.77 -7.89 -12.16
C TYR A 136 -2.58 -8.80 -13.38
N ASN A 137 -3.35 -9.88 -13.47
CA ASN A 137 -3.21 -10.94 -14.49
C ASN A 137 -3.14 -10.43 -15.95
N ASP A 138 -3.73 -9.27 -16.25
CA ASP A 138 -3.84 -8.72 -17.61
C ASP A 138 -3.00 -7.45 -17.87
N TYR A 139 -2.28 -6.93 -16.86
CA TYR A 139 -1.55 -5.66 -16.98
C TYR A 139 -0.05 -5.84 -16.75
N PHE A 140 0.75 -5.43 -17.75
CA PHE A 140 2.20 -5.31 -17.69
C PHE A 140 2.63 -4.10 -16.83
N MET A 141 2.16 -4.02 -15.59
CA MET A 141 2.79 -3.14 -14.61
C MET A 141 4.02 -3.88 -14.08
N ASP A 142 5.16 -3.20 -14.07
CA ASP A 142 6.35 -3.70 -13.38
C ASP A 142 6.00 -3.66 -11.88
N GLY A 143 5.88 -4.83 -11.25
CA GLY A 143 5.59 -4.99 -9.82
C GLY A 143 6.76 -4.55 -8.92
N GLU A 144 7.44 -3.49 -9.32
CA GLU A 144 8.60 -2.91 -8.68
C GLU A 144 8.28 -2.53 -7.25
N ASP A 145 9.25 -2.72 -6.37
CA ASP A 145 9.13 -2.36 -4.96
C ASP A 145 9.26 -0.84 -4.80
N ASP A 146 8.26 -0.22 -4.18
CA ASP A 146 8.34 1.16 -3.74
C ASP A 146 9.26 1.29 -2.51
N PHE A 147 9.33 0.26 -1.67
CA PHE A 147 10.29 0.15 -0.58
C PHE A 147 10.44 -1.31 -0.13
N ILE A 148 11.64 -1.67 0.33
CA ILE A 148 11.98 -3.03 0.74
C ILE A 148 11.85 -3.17 2.26
N TRP A 149 11.27 -4.28 2.73
CA TRP A 149 11.22 -4.59 4.15
C TRP A 149 12.51 -5.23 4.68
N SER A 150 12.99 -4.74 5.82
CA SER A 150 14.01 -5.43 6.61
C SER A 150 13.34 -6.31 7.67
N LEU A 151 13.56 -7.63 7.57
CA LEU A 151 13.07 -8.60 8.56
C LEU A 151 14.06 -8.79 9.72
N GLN A 152 13.57 -8.59 10.94
CA GLN A 152 14.29 -9.00 12.14
C GLN A 152 14.37 -10.54 12.20
N LYS A 153 15.58 -11.07 12.35
CA LYS A 153 15.81 -12.51 12.40
C LYS A 153 14.94 -13.19 13.46
N THR A 154 14.15 -14.16 13.02
CA THR A 154 13.28 -14.98 13.86
C THR A 154 13.32 -16.45 13.41
N GLN A 155 12.67 -17.34 14.18
CA GLN A 155 12.43 -18.73 13.80
C GLN A 155 10.95 -19.01 13.44
N GLY A 156 10.08 -18.02 13.65
CA GLY A 156 8.64 -18.09 13.45
C GLY A 156 7.97 -16.75 13.82
N PRO A 157 6.65 -16.63 13.72
CA PRO A 157 5.93 -15.43 14.12
C PRO A 157 6.04 -15.17 15.64
N PRO A 158 5.85 -13.92 16.09
CA PRO A 158 5.53 -12.75 15.28
C PRO A 158 6.72 -12.26 14.46
N TYR A 159 6.47 -11.93 13.19
CA TYR A 159 7.46 -11.34 12.30
C TYR A 159 7.52 -9.84 12.56
N ASN A 160 8.72 -9.28 12.64
CA ASN A 160 8.94 -7.85 12.84
C ASN A 160 9.70 -7.29 11.65
N LEU A 161 9.06 -6.39 10.92
CA LEU A 161 9.55 -5.75 9.71
C LEU A 161 9.69 -4.25 9.96
N SER A 162 10.69 -3.65 9.33
CA SER A 162 10.85 -2.20 9.32
C SER A 162 11.37 -1.72 7.97
N SER A 163 11.00 -0.52 7.57
CA SER A 163 11.57 0.16 6.41
C SER A 163 11.59 1.68 6.61
N THR A 164 12.40 2.34 5.80
CA THR A 164 12.45 3.80 5.67
C THR A 164 12.01 4.13 4.25
N LEU A 165 11.00 4.98 4.12
CA LEU A 165 10.37 5.31 2.84
C LEU A 165 11.14 6.45 2.18
N THR A 166 12.25 6.12 1.54
CA THR A 166 13.06 7.06 0.76
C THR A 166 12.56 7.08 -0.68
N ASP A 167 12.26 8.27 -1.22
CA ASP A 167 11.78 8.46 -2.60
C ASP A 167 10.51 7.64 -2.93
N TYR A 168 9.59 7.49 -1.96
CA TYR A 168 8.35 6.74 -2.13
C TYR A 168 7.45 7.40 -3.20
N GLU A 169 7.17 6.72 -4.32
CA GLU A 169 6.34 7.23 -5.43
C GLU A 169 4.92 6.65 -5.47
N GLY A 170 4.56 5.77 -4.53
CA GLY A 170 3.23 5.20 -4.42
C GLY A 170 2.14 6.22 -4.06
N PHE A 171 0.98 5.77 -3.57
CA PHE A 171 -0.20 6.64 -3.38
C PHE A 171 0.00 7.63 -2.19
N PRO A 172 0.31 8.92 -2.43
CA PRO A 172 1.10 9.64 -1.43
C PRO A 172 0.33 10.64 -0.57
N TYR A 173 -0.95 10.86 -0.88
CA TYR A 173 -1.71 11.94 -0.27
C TYR A 173 -2.94 11.44 0.48
N TRP A 174 -3.20 12.05 1.63
CA TRP A 174 -4.47 11.94 2.34
C TRP A 174 -5.30 13.19 2.09
N GLU A 175 -6.58 13.01 1.79
CA GLU A 175 -7.53 14.13 1.80
C GLU A 175 -8.38 14.10 3.07
N ILE A 176 -8.42 15.24 3.76
CA ILE A 176 -9.19 15.41 5.00
C ILE A 176 -10.10 16.60 4.88
N ASN A 177 -11.40 16.30 4.84
CA ASN A 177 -12.43 17.33 4.86
C ASN A 177 -12.27 18.22 6.08
N SER A 178 -12.42 19.52 5.84
CA SER A 178 -12.19 20.55 6.83
C SER A 178 -13.29 21.59 6.74
N THR A 179 -13.60 22.19 7.88
CA THR A 179 -14.42 23.40 7.98
C THR A 179 -13.62 24.54 8.59
N ILE A 180 -12.29 24.38 8.66
CA ILE A 180 -11.38 25.35 9.25
C ILE A 180 -11.30 26.57 8.33
N ILE A 181 -11.49 27.74 8.93
CA ILE A 181 -11.35 29.03 8.26
C ILE A 181 -9.91 29.50 8.51
N CYS A 182 -9.24 29.85 7.42
CA CYS A 182 -7.85 30.30 7.39
C CYS A 182 -7.83 31.71 6.78
N GLY A 183 -7.76 32.74 7.62
CA GLY A 183 -7.93 34.13 7.19
C GLY A 183 -9.35 34.42 6.67
N GLU A 184 -9.46 34.93 5.45
CA GLU A 184 -10.73 35.19 4.75
C GLU A 184 -11.19 33.99 3.90
N SER A 185 -10.37 32.95 3.79
CA SER A 185 -10.63 31.78 2.97
C SER A 185 -11.23 30.64 3.79
N THR A 186 -12.19 29.95 3.18
CA THR A 186 -12.77 28.71 3.70
C THR A 186 -12.09 27.53 3.04
N VAL A 187 -11.47 26.68 3.85
CA VAL A 187 -10.82 25.45 3.39
C VAL A 187 -11.85 24.33 3.38
N SER A 188 -12.10 23.72 2.22
CA SER A 188 -13.02 22.57 2.06
C SER A 188 -12.36 21.26 2.48
N SER A 189 -11.07 21.11 2.20
CA SER A 189 -10.28 19.94 2.59
C SER A 189 -8.80 20.31 2.65
N TRP A 190 -8.02 19.47 3.32
CA TRP A 190 -6.57 19.53 3.33
C TRP A 190 -6.02 18.30 2.64
N THR A 191 -5.09 18.52 1.72
CA THR A 191 -4.26 17.47 1.12
C THR A 191 -3.00 17.37 1.94
N PHE A 192 -2.76 16.22 2.56
CA PHE A 192 -1.56 15.94 3.34
C PHE A 192 -0.66 14.99 2.55
N VAL A 193 0.65 15.27 2.50
CA VAL A 193 1.64 14.46 1.79
C VAL A 193 2.79 14.13 2.73
N ALA A 194 3.11 12.85 2.90
CA ALA A 194 4.27 12.43 3.68
C ALA A 194 5.55 12.95 3.02
N VAL A 195 6.50 13.45 3.80
CA VAL A 195 7.79 13.93 3.29
C VAL A 195 8.70 12.72 3.01
N ALA A 196 8.34 11.95 1.99
CA ALA A 196 9.19 10.96 1.32
C ALA A 196 9.62 11.44 -0.08
N PHE A 197 9.06 12.58 -0.52
CA PHE A 197 9.10 13.11 -1.89
C PHE A 197 10.16 14.18 -2.11
N ASN A 198 11.43 13.98 -1.70
CA ASN A 198 12.52 14.96 -1.92
C ASN A 198 12.10 16.45 -1.72
N PHE A 199 11.18 16.71 -0.79
CA PHE A 199 10.60 18.03 -0.57
C PHE A 199 11.52 18.74 0.41
N SER A 200 12.47 19.51 -0.11
CA SER A 200 13.23 20.42 0.73
C SER A 200 12.39 21.67 1.02
N LEU A 201 11.63 21.66 2.10
CA LEU A 201 11.17 22.92 2.67
C LEU A 201 12.41 23.64 3.21
N ASN A 202 12.76 24.79 2.60
CA ASN A 202 13.93 25.58 2.97
C ASN A 202 13.98 25.80 4.50
N GLY A 203 15.07 25.36 5.13
CA GLY A 203 15.29 25.51 6.57
C GLY A 203 14.71 24.39 7.45
N THR A 204 14.16 23.33 6.87
CA THR A 204 13.70 22.14 7.61
C THR A 204 14.71 21.00 7.53
N ASN A 205 14.81 20.22 8.62
CA ASN A 205 15.58 18.97 8.69
C ASN A 205 14.62 17.77 8.75
N PHE A 206 13.62 17.73 7.87
CA PHE A 206 12.69 16.62 7.80
C PHE A 206 13.42 15.36 7.33
N THR A 207 13.08 14.23 7.93
CA THR A 207 13.64 12.92 7.57
C THR A 207 12.56 12.05 6.95
N ASP A 208 12.99 11.07 6.18
CA ASP A 208 12.10 10.07 5.59
C ASP A 208 11.23 9.37 6.66
N PRO A 209 9.98 9.02 6.33
CA PRO A 209 9.14 8.28 7.24
C PRO A 209 9.69 6.89 7.52
N VAL A 210 9.52 6.43 8.75
CA VAL A 210 9.86 5.06 9.16
C VAL A 210 8.57 4.29 9.38
N VAL A 211 8.45 3.15 8.73
CA VAL A 211 7.35 2.20 8.89
C VAL A 211 7.84 0.96 9.63
N ASN A 212 7.03 0.48 10.57
CA ASN A 212 7.25 -0.75 11.30
C ASN A 212 5.98 -1.60 11.23
N LEU A 213 6.15 -2.90 11.03
CA LEU A 213 5.06 -3.86 10.93
C LEU A 213 5.39 -5.08 11.80
N GLN A 214 4.45 -5.48 12.64
CA GLN A 214 4.48 -6.73 13.37
C GLN A 214 3.25 -7.55 13.01
N PHE A 215 3.41 -8.82 12.67
CA PHE A 215 2.26 -9.68 12.37
C PHE A 215 2.50 -11.15 12.68
N ASP A 216 1.39 -11.88 12.83
CA ASP A 216 1.34 -13.33 12.99
C ASP A 216 0.06 -13.89 12.34
N GLY A 217 -0.22 -15.19 12.51
CA GLY A 217 -1.41 -15.83 11.92
C GLY A 217 -2.77 -15.36 12.49
N SER A 218 -2.80 -14.34 13.35
CA SER A 218 -4.01 -13.82 13.99
C SER A 218 -4.15 -12.30 13.92
N THR A 219 -3.06 -11.55 14.07
CA THR A 219 -3.07 -10.10 14.21
C THR A 219 -1.94 -9.45 13.42
N ALA A 220 -2.15 -8.19 13.04
CA ALA A 220 -1.12 -7.35 12.44
C ALA A 220 -1.22 -5.93 12.99
N ASN A 221 -0.08 -5.36 13.35
CA ASN A 221 0.05 -4.01 13.84
C ASN A 221 1.09 -3.27 13.00
N MET A 222 0.71 -2.13 12.42
CA MET A 222 1.63 -1.31 11.63
C MET A 222 1.68 0.10 12.20
N THR A 223 2.88 0.68 12.25
CA THR A 223 3.05 2.10 12.60
C THR A 223 3.92 2.78 11.56
N MET A 224 3.55 3.97 11.12
CA MET A 224 4.37 4.83 10.28
C MET A 224 4.49 6.19 10.95
N LYS A 225 5.71 6.69 11.06
CA LYS A 225 6.01 7.98 11.69
C LYS A 225 6.91 8.77 10.79
N GLY A 226 6.63 10.06 10.66
CA GLY A 226 7.47 10.92 9.84
C GLY A 226 6.99 12.35 9.87
N TYR A 227 7.43 13.08 8.85
CA TYR A 227 7.06 14.46 8.62
C TYR A 227 6.03 14.53 7.51
N ILE A 228 5.21 15.58 7.57
CA ILE A 228 4.16 15.81 6.59
C ILE A 228 4.15 17.25 6.15
N VAL A 229 3.64 17.44 4.95
CA VAL A 229 3.34 18.71 4.31
C VAL A 229 1.86 18.73 4.02
N ALA A 230 1.19 19.86 4.24
CA ALA A 230 -0.23 19.98 4.01
C ALA A 230 -0.60 21.24 3.22
N ASP A 231 -1.44 21.04 2.21
CA ASP A 231 -1.93 22.06 1.29
C ASP A 231 -3.46 22.23 1.43
N PRO A 232 -3.97 23.49 1.47
CA PRO A 232 -5.40 23.74 1.58
C PRO A 232 -6.08 23.64 0.22
N ASN A 233 -7.16 22.86 0.15
CA ASN A 233 -8.15 22.94 -0.94
C ASN A 233 -9.22 23.95 -0.56
N LEU A 234 -9.41 24.97 -1.39
CA LEU A 234 -10.31 26.08 -1.12
C LEU A 234 -11.69 25.86 -1.75
N VAL A 235 -12.72 26.46 -1.14
CA VAL A 235 -14.05 26.50 -1.76
C VAL A 235 -13.99 27.25 -3.10
N ALA A 236 -14.69 26.73 -4.11
CA ALA A 236 -14.70 27.27 -5.46
C ALA A 236 -14.98 28.78 -5.50
N GLY A 237 -14.16 29.53 -6.26
CA GLY A 237 -14.23 30.98 -6.36
C GLY A 237 -13.32 31.74 -5.37
N GLN A 238 -12.61 31.02 -4.50
CA GLN A 238 -11.55 31.58 -3.66
C GLN A 238 -10.18 31.25 -4.28
N TYR A 239 -9.30 32.23 -4.36
CA TYR A 239 -7.93 32.07 -4.87
C TYR A 239 -6.94 32.40 -3.79
N VAL A 240 -5.99 31.50 -3.56
CA VAL A 240 -4.76 31.79 -2.84
C VAL A 240 -3.64 31.32 -3.77
N ASP A 241 -2.58 32.13 -3.89
CA ASP A 241 -1.41 31.79 -4.70
C ASP A 241 -0.75 30.53 -4.11
N SER A 242 -1.13 29.37 -4.65
CA SER A 242 -0.99 28.05 -4.01
C SER A 242 0.36 27.39 -4.23
N TRP A 243 1.25 28.01 -5.01
CA TRP A 243 2.49 27.36 -5.44
C TRP A 243 3.73 27.67 -4.60
N TYR A 244 3.71 28.67 -3.70
CA TYR A 244 4.95 29.11 -3.04
C TYR A 244 4.85 29.54 -1.56
N GLY A 245 3.70 29.48 -0.88
CA GLY A 245 3.61 30.14 0.44
C GLY A 245 2.67 29.60 1.50
N ASN A 246 1.83 28.60 1.24
CA ASN A 246 0.72 28.26 2.15
C ASN A 246 0.74 26.82 2.67
N VAL A 247 1.91 26.20 2.57
CA VAL A 247 2.19 24.86 3.07
C VAL A 247 2.51 24.95 4.55
N PHE A 248 1.90 24.12 5.39
CA PHE A 248 2.42 23.91 6.75
C PHE A 248 3.09 22.54 6.85
N GLY A 249 4.22 22.50 7.56
CA GLY A 249 4.86 21.25 7.94
C GLY A 249 4.33 20.71 9.27
N GLY A 250 4.45 19.41 9.49
CA GLY A 250 4.10 18.77 10.76
C GLY A 250 4.80 17.44 10.97
N THR A 251 4.54 16.82 12.12
CA THR A 251 4.74 15.37 12.28
C THR A 251 3.43 14.64 12.07
N PHE A 252 3.52 13.39 11.65
CA PHE A 252 2.38 12.49 11.66
C PHE A 252 2.72 11.14 12.28
N VAL A 253 1.69 10.49 12.81
CA VAL A 253 1.71 9.11 13.27
C VAL A 253 0.50 8.39 12.67
N MET A 254 0.77 7.34 11.91
CA MET A 254 -0.22 6.38 11.45
C MET A 254 -0.08 5.11 12.26
N SER A 255 -1.17 4.54 12.75
CA SER A 255 -1.21 3.30 13.53
C SER A 255 -2.37 2.43 13.07
N PHE A 256 -2.06 1.23 12.60
CA PHE A 256 -3.01 0.21 12.19
C PHE A 256 -3.01 -0.92 13.21
N GLU A 257 -4.20 -1.39 13.55
CA GLU A 257 -4.43 -2.61 14.32
C GLU A 257 -5.46 -3.46 13.57
N GLY A 258 -5.07 -4.69 13.24
CA GLY A 258 -5.87 -5.59 12.41
C GLY A 258 -5.96 -7.00 12.96
N VAL A 259 -7.07 -7.65 12.62
CA VAL A 259 -7.33 -9.06 12.90
C VAL A 259 -7.47 -9.80 11.57
N ILE A 260 -6.94 -11.01 11.51
CA ILE A 260 -6.93 -11.84 10.30
C ILE A 260 -8.36 -12.08 9.78
N ASP A 261 -8.55 -11.82 8.49
CA ASP A 261 -9.71 -12.26 7.73
C ASP A 261 -9.49 -13.69 7.25
N ARG A 262 -9.90 -14.66 8.05
CA ARG A 262 -9.72 -16.09 7.73
C ARG A 262 -10.42 -16.51 6.45
N TYR A 263 -11.49 -15.83 6.06
CA TYR A 263 -12.25 -16.19 4.86
C TYR A 263 -11.45 -15.87 3.59
N HIS A 264 -10.74 -14.73 3.61
CA HIS A 264 -9.92 -14.25 2.50
C HIS A 264 -8.42 -14.54 2.61
N SER A 265 -7.95 -15.24 3.65
CA SER A 265 -6.51 -15.41 3.91
C SER A 265 -6.00 -16.83 3.72
N ASP A 266 -4.86 -16.96 3.06
CA ASP A 266 -4.02 -18.15 3.10
C ASP A 266 -3.37 -18.31 4.48
N VAL A 267 -3.11 -19.56 4.89
CA VAL A 267 -2.58 -19.84 6.22
C VAL A 267 -1.09 -19.52 6.29
N LEU A 268 -0.72 -18.54 7.11
CA LEU A 268 0.68 -18.25 7.44
C LEU A 268 1.31 -19.44 8.17
N ARG A 269 2.49 -19.87 7.74
CA ARG A 269 3.28 -20.88 8.46
C ARG A 269 3.89 -20.31 9.73
N ASP A 270 3.91 -21.09 10.80
CA ASP A 270 4.41 -20.69 12.11
C ASP A 270 5.82 -21.22 12.44
N ASP A 271 6.45 -21.94 11.51
CA ASP A 271 7.71 -22.64 11.70
C ASP A 271 8.86 -22.14 10.81
N THR A 272 8.69 -20.99 10.16
CA THR A 272 9.68 -20.43 9.22
C THR A 272 10.27 -19.12 9.72
N GLY A 273 11.59 -18.93 9.53
CA GLY A 273 12.28 -17.69 9.89
C GLY A 273 11.95 -16.49 8.99
N THR A 274 11.34 -16.75 7.83
CA THR A 274 10.79 -15.78 6.88
C THR A 274 9.31 -16.10 6.66
N PRO A 275 8.40 -15.11 6.52
CA PRO A 275 7.00 -15.36 6.25
C PRO A 275 6.79 -16.24 5.01
N THR A 276 5.96 -17.28 5.14
CA THR A 276 5.55 -18.13 4.02
C THR A 276 4.12 -18.59 4.21
N TRP A 277 3.39 -18.82 3.12
CA TRP A 277 1.97 -19.18 3.16
C TRP A 277 1.72 -20.58 2.65
N LEU A 278 0.75 -21.25 3.26
CA LEU A 278 0.11 -22.41 2.67
C LEU A 278 -1.00 -21.88 1.76
N ARG A 279 -0.83 -22.08 0.46
CA ARG A 279 -1.85 -21.80 -0.57
C ARG A 279 -3.13 -22.58 -0.27
N THR A 280 -4.11 -21.92 0.34
CA THR A 280 -5.36 -22.53 0.81
C THR A 280 -6.62 -21.94 0.22
N VAL A 281 -6.61 -20.66 -0.15
CA VAL A 281 -7.76 -20.00 -0.78
C VAL A 281 -7.91 -20.48 -2.23
N GLY A 282 -9.04 -21.11 -2.55
CA GLY A 282 -9.28 -21.74 -3.87
C GLY A 282 -8.69 -23.14 -4.07
N TYR A 283 -7.87 -23.62 -3.14
CA TYR A 283 -7.12 -24.89 -3.25
C TYR A 283 -7.83 -26.11 -2.62
N GLN A 284 -9.06 -25.96 -2.13
CA GLN A 284 -9.90 -27.06 -1.58
C GLN A 284 -9.30 -27.77 -0.35
N ASN A 285 -8.34 -27.18 0.35
CA ASN A 285 -7.60 -27.81 1.45
C ASN A 285 -7.86 -27.14 2.82
N ASN A 286 -8.72 -26.13 2.88
CA ASN A 286 -9.09 -25.45 4.12
C ASN A 286 -10.56 -25.00 4.08
N SER A 287 -11.39 -25.54 4.98
CA SER A 287 -12.82 -25.27 5.04
C SER A 287 -13.21 -23.87 5.53
N LEU A 288 -12.25 -23.11 6.06
CA LEU A 288 -12.49 -21.72 6.49
C LEU A 288 -12.36 -20.72 5.34
N ASN A 289 -11.78 -21.13 4.21
CA ASN A 289 -11.52 -20.25 3.09
C ASN A 289 -12.64 -20.26 2.05
N VAL A 290 -12.78 -19.11 1.39
CA VAL A 290 -13.54 -19.02 0.15
C VAL A 290 -13.02 -19.98 -0.93
N GLY A 291 -13.95 -20.46 -1.74
CA GLY A 291 -13.68 -21.45 -2.77
C GLY A 291 -13.65 -22.88 -2.24
N TYR A 292 -13.69 -23.13 -0.92
CA TYR A 292 -13.81 -24.51 -0.41
C TYR A 292 -15.18 -25.12 -0.75
N THR A 293 -15.17 -26.27 -1.40
CA THR A 293 -16.35 -27.06 -1.72
C THR A 293 -16.22 -28.44 -1.11
N THR A 294 -17.28 -28.91 -0.45
CA THR A 294 -17.36 -30.28 0.05
C THR A 294 -17.65 -31.24 -1.11
N THR A 295 -16.82 -31.27 -2.15
CA THR A 295 -16.84 -32.37 -3.11
C THR A 295 -16.23 -33.58 -2.42
N SER A 296 -17.07 -34.27 -1.66
CA SER A 296 -16.82 -35.63 -1.21
C SER A 296 -16.48 -36.46 -2.45
N GLY A 297 -15.25 -36.97 -2.50
CA GLY A 297 -14.81 -37.84 -3.57
C GLY A 297 -15.80 -38.97 -3.77
N VAL A 298 -16.53 -38.94 -4.89
CA VAL A 298 -17.05 -40.17 -5.46
C VAL A 298 -15.90 -40.77 -6.23
N ILE A 299 -15.06 -41.53 -5.53
CA ILE A 299 -14.25 -42.55 -6.16
C ILE A 299 -15.25 -43.55 -6.75
N LYS A 300 -15.33 -43.60 -8.08
CA LYS A 300 -15.84 -44.75 -8.81
C LYS A 300 -14.68 -45.39 -9.56
#